data_AF-A0A6I1IAJ7-F1
#
_entry.id   AF-A0A6I1IAJ7-F1
#
_cell.length_a   1.000
_cell.length_b   1.000
_cell.length_c   1.000
_cell.angle_alpha   90.00
_cell.angle_beta   90.00
_cell.angle_gamma   90.00
#
_symmetry.space_group_name_H-M   'P 1'
#
loop_
_entity.id
_entity.type
_entity.pdbx_description
1 polymer ?
#
loop_
_entity_poly.entity_id
_entity_poly.type
_entity_poly.pdbx_seq_one_letter_code
_entity_poly.pdbx_strand_id
1 'polypeptide(L)'
;MKFHVRLALPIVLSVAGCGGMLPTPKDQAAQIDFGASYMNSLTEKYQPADQSTGPKLRQRLEEYDALEGVDLDTDARKNDALARAQANADIRSLTSDLQAIDAETARYLSFKAIEENRLASLEKEILALNRKASPPDAQIAAAQDRIDARKTKLSDIASTLKKLESDKSLQSLIIEEKKSVINRIDGKTYDTSEAKRKIIRNGIVRDFMAIADHNYLQFKNDLLAGRVRSDTAADISELLLSTATTLTGGLMAKSNLGAASTLLKGSRATVDKNFFAQQTMRAIINSMEVGRSSDKTVINSKMTQSTDTYPISEAISDVQRYQSRASLFLAVLDLANQSGKSAASLEDNLNDAAIKAATSGAHQ
;
A
#
# COMPACT_ATOMS: atom_id res chain seq x y z
N MET A 1 61.30 21.27 -8.43
CA MET A 1 62.06 22.52 -8.26
C MET A 1 62.13 23.20 -9.63
N LYS A 2 61.78 24.50 -9.74
CA LYS A 2 61.71 25.32 -10.98
C LYS A 2 60.48 25.05 -11.87
N PHE A 3 59.81 25.99 -12.53
CA PHE A 3 59.85 27.48 -12.60
C PHE A 3 58.46 27.93 -13.16
N HIS A 4 58.08 29.17 -12.88
CA HIS A 4 56.88 29.85 -13.38
C HIS A 4 56.78 29.97 -14.91
N VAL A 5 55.55 30.02 -15.44
CA VAL A 5 55.22 30.85 -16.61
C VAL A 5 53.86 31.53 -16.39
N ARG A 6 53.87 32.87 -16.41
CA ARG A 6 52.72 33.77 -16.56
C ARG A 6 52.39 33.91 -18.05
N LEU A 7 51.11 34.03 -18.41
CA LEU A 7 50.61 34.77 -19.59
C LEU A 7 49.12 35.08 -19.32
N ALA A 8 48.76 36.31 -18.94
CA ALA A 8 48.33 37.43 -19.80
C ALA A 8 46.98 37.20 -20.53
N LEU A 9 45.94 37.90 -20.04
CA LEU A 9 44.68 38.32 -20.70
C LEU A 9 44.96 39.05 -22.06
N PRO A 10 43.95 39.46 -22.87
CA PRO A 10 42.49 39.22 -22.90
C PRO A 10 41.98 38.85 -24.32
N ILE A 11 40.67 38.63 -24.50
CA ILE A 11 39.89 39.15 -25.65
C ILE A 11 38.39 39.04 -25.34
N VAL A 12 37.74 40.17 -25.51
CA VAL A 12 36.31 40.45 -25.42
C VAL A 12 35.59 39.82 -26.62
N LEU A 13 34.53 39.04 -26.37
CA LEU A 13 33.40 39.01 -27.29
C LEU A 13 32.11 39.19 -26.48
N SER A 14 31.64 40.44 -26.49
CA SER A 14 30.27 40.82 -26.19
C SER A 14 29.38 40.26 -27.30
N VAL A 15 28.50 39.31 -26.94
CA VAL A 15 27.32 38.98 -27.75
C VAL A 15 26.12 39.25 -26.87
N ALA A 16 25.54 40.42 -27.05
CA ALA A 16 24.18 40.71 -26.63
C ALA A 16 23.23 39.94 -27.54
N GLY A 17 22.27 39.20 -26.97
CA GLY A 17 21.14 38.68 -27.75
C GLY A 17 20.44 37.47 -27.16
N CYS A 18 19.21 37.70 -26.73
CA CYS A 18 18.11 36.74 -26.54
C CYS A 18 18.09 35.89 -25.25
N GLY A 19 17.08 36.19 -24.43
CA GLY A 19 16.73 35.48 -23.22
C GLY A 19 16.24 34.06 -23.44
N GLY A 20 16.41 33.27 -22.40
CA GLY A 20 16.00 31.88 -22.30
C GLY A 20 16.69 31.29 -21.07
N MET A 21 16.03 31.43 -19.93
CA MET A 21 16.45 30.91 -18.63
C MET A 21 16.61 29.38 -18.75
N LEU A 22 17.84 28.89 -18.91
CA LEU A 22 18.14 27.46 -18.81
C LEU A 22 18.12 27.08 -17.32
N PRO A 23 17.29 26.11 -16.90
CA PRO A 23 17.29 25.65 -15.52
C PRO A 23 18.64 24.97 -15.19
N THR A 24 19.16 25.29 -14.01
CA THR A 24 20.43 24.74 -13.50
C THR A 24 20.31 23.26 -13.10
N PRO A 25 21.41 22.49 -13.07
CA PRO A 25 21.41 21.04 -12.79
C PRO A 25 20.96 20.59 -11.38
N LYS A 26 20.37 21.48 -10.57
CA LYS A 26 19.77 21.14 -9.27
C LYS A 26 18.29 20.74 -9.34
N ASP A 27 17.67 20.79 -10.52
CA ASP A 27 16.30 20.32 -10.76
C ASP A 27 16.25 18.85 -11.25
N GLN A 28 17.24 18.04 -10.87
CA GLN A 28 17.20 16.59 -11.12
C GLN A 28 16.15 15.94 -10.23
N ALA A 29 14.99 15.70 -10.83
CA ALA A 29 13.96 14.73 -10.49
C ALA A 29 13.83 14.42 -9.00
N ALA A 30 13.05 15.25 -8.30
CA ALA A 30 12.27 14.72 -7.18
C ALA A 30 11.57 13.44 -7.69
N GLN A 31 11.77 12.34 -6.98
CA GLN A 31 11.15 11.06 -7.26
C GLN A 31 9.65 11.33 -7.46
N ILE A 32 9.18 11.27 -8.72
CA ILE A 32 7.77 11.47 -9.02
C ILE A 32 7.09 10.28 -8.35
N ASP A 33 6.45 10.55 -7.23
CA ASP A 33 5.57 9.59 -6.58
C ASP A 33 4.37 9.42 -7.51
N PHE A 34 4.50 8.46 -8.42
CA PHE A 34 3.46 8.10 -9.36
C PHE A 34 2.19 7.69 -8.61
N GLY A 35 2.29 7.13 -7.39
CA GLY A 35 1.15 6.82 -6.54
C GLY A 35 0.40 8.10 -6.12
N ALA A 36 1.10 9.08 -5.57
CA ALA A 36 0.49 10.36 -5.16
C ALA A 36 -0.02 11.18 -6.36
N SER A 37 0.73 11.25 -7.47
CA SER A 37 0.31 11.99 -8.67
C SER A 37 -0.85 11.29 -9.39
N TYR A 38 -0.89 9.96 -9.38
CA TYR A 38 -2.01 9.16 -9.91
C TYR A 38 -3.24 9.31 -9.03
N MET A 39 -3.10 9.21 -7.70
CA MET A 39 -4.21 9.36 -6.75
C MET A 39 -4.75 10.78 -6.67
N ASN A 40 -3.91 11.81 -6.75
CA ASN A 40 -4.37 13.20 -6.86
C ASN A 40 -5.07 13.43 -8.20
N SER A 41 -4.54 12.91 -9.31
CA SER A 41 -5.23 12.99 -10.61
C SER A 41 -6.56 12.24 -10.61
N LEU A 42 -6.66 11.13 -9.87
CA LEU A 42 -7.89 10.38 -9.75
C LEU A 42 -8.90 11.10 -8.86
N THR A 43 -8.47 11.67 -7.75
CA THR A 43 -9.36 12.36 -6.79
C THR A 43 -9.83 13.73 -7.30
N GLU A 44 -8.97 14.44 -8.03
CA GLU A 44 -9.25 15.78 -8.55
C GLU A 44 -10.03 15.73 -9.88
N LYS A 45 -9.79 14.70 -10.71
CA LYS A 45 -10.49 14.52 -12.01
C LYS A 45 -11.75 13.65 -11.90
N TYR A 46 -11.82 12.76 -10.92
CA TYR A 46 -12.96 11.91 -10.66
C TYR A 46 -13.41 12.13 -9.22
N GLN A 47 -14.30 13.10 -9.00
CA GLN A 47 -15.21 13.01 -7.88
C GLN A 47 -16.18 11.87 -8.22
N PRO A 48 -16.07 10.67 -7.62
CA PRO A 48 -17.13 9.70 -7.78
C PRO A 48 -18.40 10.36 -7.21
N ALA A 49 -19.48 10.36 -7.98
CA ALA A 49 -20.79 10.80 -7.48
C ALA A 49 -21.23 9.98 -6.25
N ASP A 50 -20.60 8.82 -6.04
CA ASP A 50 -20.68 8.00 -4.84
C ASP A 50 -19.44 8.18 -3.95
N GLN A 51 -19.61 8.89 -2.83
CA GLN A 51 -18.60 9.09 -1.79
C GLN A 51 -18.09 7.78 -1.15
N SER A 52 -18.69 6.62 -1.44
CA SER A 52 -18.35 5.33 -0.82
C SER A 52 -17.17 4.57 -1.47
N THR A 53 -16.78 4.91 -2.71
CA THR A 53 -15.82 4.11 -3.49
C THR A 53 -14.36 4.53 -3.23
N GLY A 54 -14.12 5.84 -3.11
CA GLY A 54 -12.78 6.41 -2.85
C GLY A 54 -12.13 5.91 -1.54
N PRO A 55 -12.85 5.91 -0.40
CA PRO A 55 -12.29 5.40 0.87
C PRO A 55 -11.95 3.91 0.83
N LYS A 56 -12.77 3.08 0.18
CA LYS A 56 -12.53 1.63 0.07
C LYS A 56 -11.36 1.29 -0.83
N LEU A 57 -11.20 1.99 -1.96
CA LEU A 57 -10.06 1.81 -2.85
C LEU A 57 -8.77 2.24 -2.16
N ARG A 58 -8.80 3.39 -1.47
CA ARG A 58 -7.66 3.88 -0.69
C ARG A 58 -7.26 2.90 0.39
N GLN A 59 -8.23 2.39 1.16
CA GLN A 59 -7.97 1.37 2.17
C GLN A 59 -7.35 0.11 1.55
N ARG A 60 -7.84 -0.37 0.40
CA ARG A 60 -7.29 -1.56 -0.27
C ARG A 60 -5.89 -1.32 -0.83
N LEU A 61 -5.59 -0.12 -1.32
CA LEU A 61 -4.25 0.26 -1.77
C LEU A 61 -3.29 0.39 -0.60
N GLU A 62 -3.71 0.99 0.52
CA GLU A 62 -2.92 1.03 1.75
C GLU A 62 -2.67 -0.39 2.31
N GLU A 63 -3.68 -1.27 2.27
CA GLU A 63 -3.54 -2.68 2.62
C GLU A 63 -2.57 -3.43 1.68
N TYR A 64 -2.50 -3.03 0.41
CA TYR A 64 -1.65 -3.69 -0.60
C TYR A 64 -0.22 -3.14 -0.64
N ASP A 65 -0.01 -1.82 -0.53
CA ASP A 65 1.33 -1.22 -0.40
C ASP A 65 2.01 -1.69 0.89
N ALA A 66 1.22 -1.95 1.95
CA ALA A 66 1.73 -2.62 3.15
C ALA A 66 2.20 -4.07 2.87
N LEU A 67 1.70 -4.72 1.83
CA LEU A 67 2.05 -6.08 1.40
C LEU A 67 3.13 -6.13 0.30
N GLU A 68 3.27 -5.09 -0.51
CA GLU A 68 4.19 -5.05 -1.66
C GLU A 68 5.56 -4.47 -1.26
N GLY A 69 6.38 -5.30 -0.64
CA GLY A 69 7.79 -4.98 -0.32
C GLY A 69 8.15 -5.20 1.15
N VAL A 70 7.14 -5.21 2.01
CA VAL A 70 7.24 -5.79 3.34
C VAL A 70 6.56 -7.13 3.24
N ASP A 71 7.31 -8.22 3.30
CA ASP A 71 6.68 -9.47 3.73
C ASP A 71 6.19 -9.19 5.15
N LEU A 72 4.93 -8.77 5.28
CA LEU A 72 4.29 -8.43 6.56
C LEU A 72 4.52 -9.57 7.54
N ASP A 73 4.61 -10.81 7.06
CA ASP A 73 4.99 -11.93 7.89
C ASP A 73 6.44 -11.86 8.35
N THR A 74 7.42 -11.60 7.49
CA THR A 74 8.82 -11.49 7.94
C THR A 74 9.06 -10.34 8.90
N ASP A 75 8.58 -9.12 8.61
CA ASP A 75 8.85 -7.99 9.50
C ASP A 75 7.92 -7.96 10.71
N ALA A 76 6.65 -8.40 10.60
CA ALA A 76 5.82 -8.60 11.79
C ALA A 76 6.34 -9.77 12.65
N ARG A 77 6.81 -10.88 12.07
CA ARG A 77 7.47 -11.96 12.84
C ARG A 77 8.73 -11.46 13.52
N LYS A 78 9.56 -10.63 12.87
CA LYS A 78 10.74 -10.03 13.51
C LYS A 78 10.35 -9.12 14.66
N ASN A 79 9.36 -8.26 14.46
CA ASN A 79 8.87 -7.35 15.50
C ASN A 79 8.25 -8.11 16.68
N ASP A 80 7.46 -9.15 16.40
CA ASP A 80 6.88 -10.02 17.41
C ASP A 80 7.94 -10.88 18.11
N ALA A 81 8.96 -11.35 17.39
CA ALA A 81 10.10 -12.06 17.98
C ALA A 81 10.90 -11.12 18.91
N LEU A 82 11.10 -9.87 18.51
CA LEU A 82 11.75 -8.84 19.34
C LEU A 82 10.90 -8.53 20.57
N ALA A 83 9.59 -8.32 20.40
CA ALA A 83 8.66 -8.06 21.51
C ALA A 83 8.60 -9.25 22.48
N ARG A 84 8.58 -10.48 21.97
CA ARG A 84 8.66 -11.71 22.77
C ARG A 84 10.00 -11.82 23.51
N ALA A 85 11.11 -11.52 22.84
CA ALA A 85 12.43 -11.53 23.45
C ALA A 85 12.53 -10.52 24.61
N GLN A 86 12.01 -9.31 24.39
CA GLN A 86 11.94 -8.27 25.43
C GLN A 86 11.04 -8.70 26.59
N ALA A 87 9.83 -9.21 26.32
CA ALA A 87 8.93 -9.69 27.36
C ALA A 87 9.56 -10.82 28.19
N ASN A 88 10.28 -11.75 27.56
CA ASN A 88 11.03 -12.79 28.25
C ASN A 88 12.19 -12.23 29.10
N ALA A 89 12.89 -11.21 28.61
CA ALA A 89 13.93 -10.54 29.38
C ALA A 89 13.35 -9.85 30.63
N ASP A 90 12.24 -9.13 30.47
CA ASP A 90 11.50 -8.48 31.56
C ASP A 90 11.04 -9.51 32.60
N ILE A 91 10.42 -10.63 32.16
CA ILE A 91 9.98 -11.71 33.07
C ILE A 91 11.15 -12.26 33.87
N ARG A 92 12.32 -12.49 33.24
CA ARG A 92 13.51 -12.98 33.95
C ARG A 92 13.99 -11.98 35.00
N SER A 93 14.05 -10.70 34.67
CA SER A 93 14.42 -9.64 35.62
C SER A 93 13.47 -9.59 36.81
N LEU A 94 12.16 -9.50 36.54
CA LEU A 94 11.12 -9.47 37.58
C LEU A 94 11.11 -10.72 38.45
N THR A 95 11.42 -11.89 37.87
CA THR A 95 11.54 -13.13 38.64
C THR A 95 12.73 -13.08 39.59
N SER A 96 13.86 -12.51 39.16
CA SER A 96 15.02 -12.28 40.04
C SER A 96 14.69 -11.29 41.17
N ASP A 97 13.94 -10.23 40.86
CA ASP A 97 13.52 -9.24 41.87
C ASP A 97 12.58 -9.86 42.91
N LEU A 98 11.64 -10.72 42.48
CA LEU A 98 10.77 -11.49 43.38
C LEU A 98 11.57 -12.38 44.34
N GLN A 99 12.63 -13.04 43.84
CA GLN A 99 13.51 -13.86 44.68
C GLN A 99 14.25 -13.00 45.72
N ALA A 100 14.66 -11.79 45.33
CA ALA A 100 15.28 -10.85 46.27
C ALA A 100 14.30 -10.39 47.36
N ILE A 101 13.05 -10.08 46.99
CA ILE A 101 11.98 -9.73 47.94
C ILE A 101 11.68 -10.90 48.90
N ASP A 102 11.64 -12.13 48.39
CA ASP A 102 11.42 -13.33 49.23
C ASP A 102 12.58 -13.53 50.22
N ALA A 103 13.82 -13.33 49.78
CA ALA A 103 14.99 -13.39 50.67
C ALA A 103 14.97 -12.29 51.73
N GLU A 104 14.55 -11.08 51.38
CA GLU A 104 14.41 -9.96 52.32
C GLU A 104 13.27 -10.20 53.32
N THR A 105 12.13 -10.69 52.85
CA THR A 105 10.98 -11.08 53.68
C THR A 105 11.40 -12.12 54.72
N ALA A 106 12.15 -13.16 54.31
CA ALA A 106 12.69 -14.16 55.21
C ALA A 106 13.62 -13.56 56.29
N ARG A 107 14.45 -12.58 55.93
CA ARG A 107 15.29 -11.86 56.90
C ARG A 107 14.45 -11.10 57.92
N TYR A 108 13.46 -10.33 57.48
CA TYR A 108 12.60 -9.57 58.39
C TYR A 108 11.75 -10.47 59.30
N LEU A 109 11.30 -11.62 58.81
CA LEU A 109 10.63 -12.61 59.65
C LEU A 109 11.56 -13.17 60.74
N SER A 110 12.83 -13.41 60.43
CA SER A 110 13.81 -13.83 61.43
C SER A 110 14.06 -12.74 62.49
N PHE A 111 14.14 -11.47 62.07
CA PHE A 111 14.27 -10.33 63.00
C PHE A 111 13.04 -10.17 63.88
N LYS A 112 11.84 -10.32 63.32
CA LYS A 112 10.59 -10.31 64.07
C LYS A 112 10.62 -11.37 65.18
N ALA A 113 10.95 -12.61 64.86
CA ALA A 113 11.01 -13.71 65.83
C ALA A 113 12.04 -13.45 66.96
N ILE A 114 13.20 -12.86 66.63
CA ILE A 114 14.20 -12.46 67.64
C ILE A 114 13.64 -11.38 68.57
N GLU A 115 12.97 -10.36 68.03
CA GLU A 115 12.41 -9.27 68.81
C GLU A 115 11.21 -9.71 69.67
N GLU A 116 10.37 -10.62 69.17
CA GLU A 116 9.29 -11.25 69.94
C GLU A 116 9.82 -12.05 71.13
N ASN A 117 10.87 -12.85 70.92
CA ASN A 117 11.53 -13.59 72.01
C ASN A 117 12.13 -12.65 73.08
N ARG A 118 12.74 -11.54 72.65
CA ARG A 118 13.27 -10.51 73.56
C ARG A 118 12.16 -9.84 74.34
N LEU A 119 11.05 -9.48 73.69
CA LEU A 119 9.88 -8.89 74.34
C LEU A 119 9.32 -9.84 75.41
N ALA A 120 9.13 -11.12 75.07
CA ALA A 120 8.66 -12.14 76.01
C ALA A 120 9.61 -12.33 77.22
N SER A 121 10.92 -12.17 77.02
CA SER A 121 11.88 -12.23 78.13
C SER A 121 11.78 -11.03 79.07
N LEU A 122 11.55 -9.82 78.53
CA LEU A 122 11.36 -8.59 79.33
C LEU A 122 10.04 -8.62 80.10
N GLU A 123 8.98 -9.14 79.49
CA GLU A 123 7.69 -9.31 80.17
C GLU A 123 7.80 -10.27 81.37
N LYS A 124 8.58 -11.36 81.23
CA LYS A 124 8.89 -12.25 82.35
C LYS A 124 9.72 -11.56 83.44
N GLU A 125 10.66 -10.70 83.07
CA GLU A 125 11.47 -9.92 84.01
C GLU A 125 10.60 -8.96 84.85
N ILE A 126 9.68 -8.22 84.21
CA ILE A 126 8.73 -7.35 84.92
C ILE A 126 7.85 -8.14 85.88
N LEU A 127 7.31 -9.29 85.43
CA LEU A 127 6.52 -10.16 86.29
C LEU A 127 7.30 -10.65 87.50
N ALA A 128 8.60 -10.91 87.35
CA ALA A 128 9.46 -11.29 88.47
C ALA A 128 9.77 -10.12 89.41
N LEU A 129 9.97 -8.90 88.89
CA LEU A 129 10.17 -7.69 89.69
C LEU A 129 8.94 -7.36 90.54
N ASN A 130 7.74 -7.46 89.96
CA ASN A 130 6.48 -7.21 90.66
C ASN A 130 6.20 -8.18 91.83
N ARG A 131 6.88 -9.34 91.88
CA ARG A 131 6.75 -10.30 92.99
C ARG A 131 7.65 -9.98 94.18
N LYS A 132 8.61 -9.04 94.06
CA LYS A 132 9.48 -8.64 95.17
C LYS A 132 8.71 -7.72 96.15
N ALA A 133 9.00 -7.84 97.45
CA ALA A 133 8.25 -7.15 98.51
C ALA A 133 8.36 -5.60 98.51
N SER A 134 9.38 -5.04 97.85
CA SER A 134 9.52 -3.59 97.65
C SER A 134 10.39 -3.35 96.40
N PRO A 135 9.83 -3.46 95.18
CA PRO A 135 10.58 -3.22 93.96
C PRO A 135 10.89 -1.71 93.83
N PRO A 136 12.09 -1.32 93.39
CA PRO A 136 12.35 0.09 93.11
C PRO A 136 11.52 0.52 91.89
N ASP A 137 10.63 1.50 92.04
CA ASP A 137 9.75 2.01 90.96
C ASP A 137 10.53 2.37 89.68
N ALA A 138 11.76 2.87 89.84
CA ALA A 138 12.67 3.19 88.75
C ALA A 138 13.04 1.96 87.88
N GLN A 139 13.13 0.77 88.46
CA GLN A 139 13.44 -0.47 87.71
C GLN A 139 12.24 -0.94 86.90
N ILE A 140 11.02 -0.80 87.43
CA ILE A 140 9.79 -1.12 86.72
C ILE A 140 9.60 -0.16 85.54
N ALA A 141 9.78 1.15 85.76
CA ALA A 141 9.69 2.16 84.71
C ALA A 141 10.72 1.90 83.59
N ALA A 142 11.99 1.66 83.94
CA ALA A 142 13.03 1.37 82.95
C ALA A 142 12.77 0.07 82.15
N ALA A 143 12.15 -0.95 82.77
CA ALA A 143 11.76 -2.17 82.07
C ALA A 143 10.57 -1.92 81.13
N GLN A 144 9.61 -1.10 81.54
CA GLN A 144 8.47 -0.70 80.71
C GLN A 144 8.92 0.10 79.48
N ASP A 145 9.85 1.04 79.64
CA ASP A 145 10.45 1.79 78.52
C ASP A 145 11.11 0.86 77.50
N ARG A 146 11.79 -0.20 77.98
CA ARG A 146 12.39 -1.23 77.10
C ARG A 146 11.33 -2.03 76.36
N ILE A 147 10.21 -2.36 77.01
CA ILE A 147 9.08 -3.05 76.36
C ILE A 147 8.49 -2.19 75.27
N ASP A 148 8.20 -0.93 75.56
CA ASP A 148 7.58 -0.02 74.61
C ASP A 148 8.49 0.24 73.40
N ALA A 149 9.80 0.43 73.63
CA ALA A 149 10.78 0.52 72.55
C ALA A 149 10.84 -0.73 71.65
N ARG A 150 10.62 -1.93 72.21
CA ARG A 150 10.58 -3.19 71.43
C ARG A 150 9.27 -3.35 70.67
N LYS A 151 8.15 -2.95 71.25
CA LYS A 151 6.86 -2.90 70.55
C LYS A 151 6.90 -1.96 69.36
N THR A 152 7.54 -0.79 69.49
CA THR A 152 7.78 0.12 68.36
C THR A 152 8.58 -0.58 67.25
N LYS A 153 9.69 -1.25 67.58
CA LYS A 153 10.47 -2.00 66.58
C LYS A 153 9.67 -3.10 65.88
N LEU A 154 8.83 -3.83 66.62
CA LEU A 154 7.96 -4.85 66.03
C LEU A 154 6.92 -4.24 65.09
N SER A 155 6.37 -3.08 65.43
CA SER A 155 5.49 -2.31 64.55
C SER A 155 6.20 -1.87 63.27
N ASP A 156 7.45 -1.38 63.37
CA ASP A 156 8.26 -0.99 62.22
C ASP A 156 8.54 -2.20 61.30
N ILE A 157 8.91 -3.34 61.88
CA ILE A 157 9.10 -4.60 61.14
C ILE A 157 7.80 -5.03 60.45
N ALA A 158 6.66 -4.97 61.14
CA ALA A 158 5.36 -5.33 60.56
C ALA A 158 4.99 -4.43 59.38
N SER A 159 5.23 -3.12 59.49
CA SER A 159 5.00 -2.18 58.38
C SER A 159 5.91 -2.46 57.18
N THR A 160 7.16 -2.85 57.42
CA THR A 160 8.11 -3.21 56.36
C THR A 160 7.69 -4.50 55.66
N LEU A 161 7.28 -5.53 56.40
CA LEU A 161 6.76 -6.78 55.84
C LEU A 161 5.52 -6.53 54.96
N LYS A 162 4.60 -5.66 55.41
CA LYS A 162 3.42 -5.27 54.62
C LYS A 162 3.81 -4.59 53.30
N LYS A 163 4.85 -3.76 53.32
CA LYS A 163 5.38 -3.12 52.10
C LYS A 163 5.96 -4.16 51.14
N LEU A 164 6.80 -5.07 51.64
CA LEU A 164 7.39 -6.15 50.82
C LEU A 164 6.32 -7.04 50.18
N GLU A 165 5.24 -7.35 50.91
CA GLU A 165 4.12 -8.13 50.39
C GLU A 165 3.34 -7.39 49.29
N SER A 166 3.18 -6.07 49.43
CA SER A 166 2.63 -5.22 48.38
C SER A 166 3.51 -5.20 47.13
N ASP A 167 4.83 -5.03 47.31
CA ASP A 167 5.79 -4.98 46.20
C ASP A 167 5.84 -6.33 45.46
N LYS A 168 5.81 -7.46 46.20
CA LYS A 168 5.70 -8.82 45.66
C LYS A 168 4.45 -9.01 44.81
N SER A 169 3.32 -8.53 45.29
CA SER A 169 2.03 -8.63 44.60
C SER A 169 2.04 -7.83 43.29
N LEU A 170 2.64 -6.63 43.30
CA LEU A 170 2.77 -5.78 42.11
C LEU A 170 3.66 -6.44 41.05
N GLN A 171 4.82 -6.97 41.41
CA GLN A 171 5.71 -7.64 40.45
C GLN A 171 5.08 -8.89 39.86
N SER A 172 4.33 -9.66 40.65
CA SER A 172 3.63 -10.86 40.17
C SER A 172 2.58 -10.51 39.11
N LEU A 173 1.85 -9.40 39.29
CA LEU A 173 0.88 -8.91 38.32
C LEU A 173 1.53 -8.47 37.01
N ILE A 174 2.68 -7.77 37.08
CA ILE A 174 3.43 -7.36 35.89
C ILE A 174 3.93 -8.60 35.12
N ILE A 175 4.38 -9.65 35.82
CA ILE A 175 4.79 -10.91 35.18
C ILE A 175 3.63 -11.52 34.40
N GLU A 176 2.43 -11.60 34.99
CA GLU A 176 1.25 -12.14 34.29
C GLU A 176 0.84 -11.29 33.08
N GLU A 177 0.93 -9.96 33.18
CA GLU A 177 0.74 -9.07 32.04
C GLU A 177 1.74 -9.40 30.91
N LYS A 178 3.03 -9.54 31.22
CA LYS A 178 4.07 -9.87 30.23
C LYS A 178 3.86 -11.24 29.61
N LYS A 179 3.41 -12.24 30.39
CA LYS A 179 3.02 -13.56 29.86
C LYS A 179 1.83 -13.46 28.91
N SER A 180 0.85 -12.61 29.21
CA SER A 180 -0.29 -12.39 28.31
C SER A 180 0.13 -11.84 26.94
N VAL A 181 1.15 -10.98 26.90
CA VAL A 181 1.74 -10.48 25.64
C VAL A 181 2.33 -11.63 24.83
N ILE A 182 3.07 -12.53 25.48
CA ILE A 182 3.65 -13.72 24.82
C ILE A 182 2.53 -14.61 24.27
N ASN A 183 1.50 -14.90 25.06
CA ASN A 183 0.36 -15.72 24.63
C ASN A 183 -0.36 -15.10 23.42
N ARG A 184 -0.51 -13.78 23.40
CA ARG A 184 -1.11 -13.07 22.25
C ARG A 184 -0.25 -13.20 21.00
N ILE A 185 1.08 -13.12 21.13
CA ILE A 185 2.01 -13.32 20.01
C ILE A 185 1.95 -14.77 19.51
N ASP A 186 2.00 -15.74 20.41
CA ASP A 186 1.97 -17.18 20.07
C ASP A 186 0.62 -17.59 19.44
N GLY A 187 -0.46 -16.89 19.76
CA GLY A 187 -1.78 -17.08 19.16
C GLY A 187 -1.97 -16.42 17.78
N LYS A 188 -1.05 -15.58 17.31
CA LYS A 188 -1.16 -14.98 15.98
C LYS A 188 -0.87 -16.02 14.91
N THR A 189 -1.79 -16.15 13.96
CA THR A 189 -1.56 -16.88 12.71
C THR A 189 -1.27 -15.86 11.61
N TYR A 190 -0.06 -15.92 11.08
CA TYR A 190 0.33 -15.10 9.95
C TYR A 190 -0.13 -15.79 8.67
N ASP A 191 -1.26 -15.33 8.13
CA ASP A 191 -1.80 -15.89 6.90
C ASP A 191 -1.09 -15.28 5.70
N THR A 192 0.03 -15.91 5.35
CA THR A 192 0.83 -15.65 4.13
C THR A 192 0.24 -16.32 2.90
N SER A 193 -1.00 -16.78 2.96
CA SER A 193 -1.55 -17.54 1.85
C SER A 193 -1.57 -16.68 0.60
N GLU A 194 -0.99 -17.26 -0.44
CA GLU A 194 -1.13 -16.78 -1.80
C GLU A 194 -2.61 -16.51 -2.16
N ALA A 195 -3.52 -17.28 -1.58
CA ALA A 195 -4.96 -17.06 -1.70
C ALA A 195 -5.40 -15.67 -1.20
N LYS A 196 -4.92 -15.20 -0.04
CA LYS A 196 -5.27 -13.87 0.48
C LYS A 196 -4.66 -12.75 -0.35
N ARG A 197 -3.37 -12.81 -0.69
CA ARG A 197 -2.74 -11.80 -1.56
C ARG A 197 -3.47 -11.69 -2.90
N LYS A 198 -3.85 -12.83 -3.48
CA LYS A 198 -4.64 -12.92 -4.71
C LYS A 198 -6.03 -12.30 -4.55
N ILE A 199 -6.72 -12.52 -3.43
CA ILE A 199 -8.03 -11.89 -3.15
C ILE A 199 -7.91 -10.37 -3.13
N ILE A 200 -6.91 -9.83 -2.42
CA ILE A 200 -6.70 -8.37 -2.30
C ILE A 200 -6.34 -7.77 -3.66
N ARG A 201 -5.34 -8.33 -4.36
CA ARG A 201 -4.95 -7.91 -5.72
C ARG A 201 -6.16 -7.88 -6.66
N ASN A 202 -6.92 -8.98 -6.71
CA ASN A 202 -8.07 -9.08 -7.60
C ASN A 202 -9.21 -8.15 -7.16
N GLY A 203 -9.31 -7.77 -5.89
CA GLY A 203 -10.22 -6.73 -5.40
C GLY A 203 -9.89 -5.37 -6.00
N ILE A 204 -8.61 -4.97 -5.89
CA ILE A 204 -8.09 -3.70 -6.42
C ILE A 204 -8.30 -3.61 -7.94
N VAL A 205 -7.89 -4.65 -8.68
CA VAL A 205 -8.05 -4.69 -10.15
C VAL A 205 -9.51 -4.48 -10.56
N ARG A 206 -10.46 -5.14 -9.89
CA ARG A 206 -11.89 -4.97 -10.20
C ARG A 206 -12.40 -3.57 -9.91
N ASP A 207 -11.95 -2.95 -8.82
CA ASP A 207 -12.34 -1.58 -8.46
C ASP A 207 -11.83 -0.58 -9.53
N PHE A 208 -10.57 -0.71 -9.97
CA PHE A 208 -10.02 0.11 -11.04
C PHE A 208 -10.75 -0.11 -12.38
N MET A 209 -11.08 -1.36 -12.72
CA MET A 209 -11.86 -1.65 -13.92
C MET A 209 -13.26 -1.03 -13.85
N ALA A 210 -13.91 -1.03 -12.68
CA ALA A 210 -15.22 -0.40 -12.49
C ALA A 210 -15.16 1.13 -12.69
N ILE A 211 -14.11 1.78 -12.18
CA ILE A 211 -13.85 3.21 -12.44
C ILE A 211 -13.63 3.44 -13.94
N ALA A 212 -12.82 2.61 -14.60
CA ALA A 212 -12.60 2.71 -16.04
C ALA A 212 -13.88 2.48 -16.87
N ASP A 213 -14.78 1.59 -16.42
CA ASP A 213 -16.10 1.36 -17.02
C ASP A 213 -17.01 2.57 -16.85
N HIS A 214 -17.07 3.17 -15.66
CA HIS A 214 -17.84 4.39 -15.41
C HIS A 214 -17.40 5.54 -16.33
N ASN A 215 -16.10 5.79 -16.41
CA ASN A 215 -15.52 6.85 -17.25
C ASN A 215 -15.84 6.63 -18.74
N TYR A 216 -15.76 5.39 -19.19
CA TYR A 216 -16.09 5.03 -20.56
C TYR A 216 -17.57 5.26 -20.87
N LEU A 217 -18.49 4.90 -19.96
CA LEU A 217 -19.91 5.12 -20.15
C LEU A 217 -20.27 6.60 -20.22
N GLN A 218 -19.67 7.43 -19.36
CA GLN A 218 -19.85 8.88 -19.42
C GLN A 218 -19.37 9.44 -20.75
N PHE A 219 -18.14 9.09 -21.16
CA PHE A 219 -17.56 9.49 -22.43
C PHE A 219 -18.44 9.05 -23.62
N LYS A 220 -18.90 7.78 -23.64
CA LYS A 220 -19.78 7.24 -24.69
C LYS A 220 -21.10 8.02 -24.78
N ASN A 221 -21.71 8.36 -23.65
CA ASN A 221 -22.97 9.11 -23.62
C ASN A 221 -22.77 10.54 -24.13
N ASP A 222 -21.70 11.23 -23.75
CA ASP A 222 -21.40 12.57 -24.23
C ASP A 222 -21.11 12.58 -25.74
N LEU A 223 -20.40 11.55 -26.22
CA LEU A 223 -20.09 11.32 -27.62
C LEU A 223 -21.36 11.07 -28.45
N LEU A 224 -22.29 10.24 -27.96
CA LEU A 224 -23.58 9.98 -28.61
C LEU A 224 -24.55 11.17 -28.54
N ALA A 225 -24.52 11.95 -27.45
CA ALA A 225 -25.34 13.15 -27.29
C ALA A 225 -24.84 14.34 -28.14
N GLY A 226 -23.74 14.17 -28.89
CA GLY A 226 -23.15 15.23 -29.72
C GLY A 226 -22.60 16.40 -28.92
N ARG A 227 -22.36 16.22 -27.61
CA ARG A 227 -21.80 17.27 -26.72
C ARG A 227 -20.29 17.43 -26.89
N VAL A 228 -19.63 16.44 -27.47
CA VAL A 228 -18.25 16.56 -27.93
C VAL A 228 -18.28 17.39 -29.23
N ARG A 229 -17.90 18.67 -29.12
CA ARG A 229 -18.06 19.72 -30.15
C ARG A 229 -17.43 19.36 -31.51
N SER A 230 -17.74 20.19 -32.52
CA SER A 230 -17.22 20.19 -33.90
C SER A 230 -15.72 19.91 -34.05
N ASP A 231 -14.92 20.24 -33.04
CA ASP A 231 -13.46 20.05 -33.01
C ASP A 231 -13.09 18.56 -33.13
N THR A 232 -13.90 17.66 -32.56
CA THR A 232 -13.68 16.20 -32.62
C THR A 232 -13.66 15.64 -34.04
N ALA A 233 -14.49 16.18 -34.95
CA ALA A 233 -14.54 15.70 -36.32
C ALA A 233 -13.33 16.15 -37.14
N ALA A 234 -12.81 17.35 -36.86
CA ALA A 234 -11.56 17.85 -37.43
C ALA A 234 -10.37 17.03 -36.88
N ASP A 235 -10.34 16.80 -35.57
CA ASP A 235 -9.30 15.99 -34.92
C ASP A 235 -9.29 14.55 -35.45
N ILE A 236 -10.45 13.89 -35.56
CA ILE A 236 -10.53 12.54 -36.15
C ILE A 236 -10.05 12.53 -37.61
N SER A 237 -10.37 13.57 -38.38
CA SER A 237 -9.94 13.68 -39.78
C SER A 237 -8.43 13.86 -39.90
N GLU A 238 -7.83 14.69 -39.06
CA GLU A 238 -6.38 14.89 -38.99
C GLU A 238 -5.66 13.63 -38.51
N LEU A 239 -6.20 12.95 -37.49
CA LEU A 239 -5.66 11.70 -36.96
C LEU A 239 -5.72 10.55 -37.98
N LEU A 240 -6.80 10.43 -38.75
CA LEU A 240 -6.90 9.47 -39.86
C LEU A 240 -5.90 9.77 -40.95
N LEU A 241 -5.71 11.04 -41.30
CA LEU A 241 -4.75 11.46 -42.32
C LEU A 241 -3.31 11.18 -41.88
N SER A 242 -2.98 11.43 -40.60
CA SER A 242 -1.68 11.10 -40.00
C SER A 242 -1.44 9.58 -39.87
N THR A 243 -2.48 8.81 -39.59
CA THR A 243 -2.38 7.34 -39.58
C THR A 243 -2.17 6.80 -40.99
N ALA A 244 -2.84 7.39 -41.99
CA ALA A 244 -2.68 7.02 -43.39
C ALA A 244 -1.26 7.30 -43.91
N THR A 245 -0.59 8.38 -43.47
CA THR A 245 0.81 8.67 -43.85
C THR A 245 1.81 7.71 -43.21
N THR A 246 1.57 7.26 -41.97
CA THR A 246 2.45 6.36 -41.23
C THR A 246 2.43 4.92 -41.76
N LEU A 247 1.33 4.52 -42.42
CA LEU A 247 1.13 3.16 -42.98
C LEU A 247 1.46 3.03 -44.48
N THR A 248 2.13 4.02 -45.08
CA THR A 248 2.37 4.14 -46.54
C THR A 248 3.36 3.12 -47.17
N GLY A 249 3.66 2.01 -46.51
CA GLY A 249 4.69 1.04 -46.96
C GLY A 249 4.24 -0.11 -47.87
N GLY A 250 2.97 -0.23 -48.26
CA GLY A 250 2.50 -1.35 -49.11
C GLY A 250 1.02 -1.24 -49.49
N LEU A 251 0.49 -2.18 -50.29
CA LEU A 251 -0.89 -2.19 -50.82
C LEU A 251 -1.98 -1.90 -49.75
N MET A 252 -1.71 -2.23 -48.48
CA MET A 252 -2.51 -1.86 -47.29
C MET A 252 -2.81 -0.35 -47.17
N ALA A 253 -1.95 0.53 -47.71
CA ALA A 253 -2.14 1.98 -47.70
C ALA A 253 -3.37 2.43 -48.51
N LYS A 254 -3.73 1.73 -49.60
CA LYS A 254 -4.88 2.11 -50.46
C LYS A 254 -6.23 1.86 -49.78
N SER A 255 -6.36 0.78 -49.01
CA SER A 255 -7.58 0.46 -48.25
C SER A 255 -7.77 1.39 -47.05
N ASN A 256 -6.68 1.70 -46.34
CA ASN A 256 -6.67 2.64 -45.21
C ASN A 256 -6.98 4.08 -45.67
N LEU A 257 -6.43 4.50 -46.82
CA LEU A 257 -6.84 5.73 -47.50
C LEU A 257 -8.31 5.68 -47.94
N GLY A 258 -8.85 4.51 -48.30
CA GLY A 258 -10.26 4.33 -48.63
C GLY A 258 -11.19 4.53 -47.43
N ALA A 259 -10.86 3.95 -46.27
CA ALA A 259 -11.62 4.15 -45.04
C ALA A 259 -11.54 5.60 -44.54
N ALA A 260 -10.33 6.18 -44.50
CA ALA A 260 -10.13 7.59 -44.18
C ALA A 260 -10.83 8.51 -45.19
N SER A 261 -10.76 8.22 -46.48
CA SER A 261 -11.43 8.96 -47.55
C SER A 261 -12.95 8.82 -47.47
N THR A 262 -13.50 7.67 -47.08
CA THR A 262 -14.94 7.49 -46.87
C THR A 262 -15.42 8.27 -45.65
N LEU A 263 -14.64 8.33 -44.58
CA LEU A 263 -14.91 9.16 -43.39
C LEU A 263 -14.85 10.67 -43.73
N LEU A 264 -13.83 11.09 -44.48
CA LEU A 264 -13.63 12.46 -45.00
C LEU A 264 -14.63 12.86 -46.11
N LYS A 265 -15.13 11.90 -46.90
CA LYS A 265 -16.18 12.14 -47.91
C LYS A 265 -17.55 12.17 -47.25
N GLY A 266 -17.77 11.39 -46.20
CA GLY A 266 -18.97 11.44 -45.36
C GLY A 266 -19.18 12.79 -44.68
N SER A 267 -18.09 13.51 -44.34
CA SER A 267 -18.19 14.87 -43.79
C SER A 267 -18.47 15.96 -44.86
N ARG A 268 -18.16 15.69 -46.13
CA ARG A 268 -18.37 16.61 -47.27
C ARG A 268 -19.65 16.35 -48.08
N ALA A 269 -20.21 15.14 -48.06
CA ALA A 269 -21.43 14.82 -48.81
C ALA A 269 -22.68 15.42 -48.12
N THR A 270 -23.41 16.27 -48.84
CA THR A 270 -24.65 16.93 -48.38
C THR A 270 -25.84 15.97 -48.21
N VAL A 271 -25.69 14.70 -48.60
CA VAL A 271 -26.70 13.66 -48.37
C VAL A 271 -26.53 13.15 -46.94
N ASP A 272 -27.39 13.66 -46.07
CA ASP A 272 -27.63 13.25 -44.69
C ASP A 272 -26.35 13.16 -43.82
N LYS A 273 -25.66 14.32 -43.66
CA LYS A 273 -24.49 14.50 -42.77
C LYS A 273 -24.70 13.90 -41.37
N ASN A 274 -25.93 13.94 -40.86
CA ASN A 274 -26.29 13.37 -39.57
C ASN A 274 -26.25 11.83 -39.58
N PHE A 275 -26.71 11.20 -40.67
CA PHE A 275 -26.68 9.74 -40.83
C PHE A 275 -25.25 9.20 -40.90
N PHE A 276 -24.39 9.80 -41.73
CA PHE A 276 -22.99 9.37 -41.86
C PHE A 276 -22.17 9.64 -40.60
N ALA A 277 -22.41 10.76 -39.91
CA ALA A 277 -21.78 11.04 -38.63
C ALA A 277 -22.19 10.02 -37.56
N GLN A 278 -23.48 9.68 -37.47
CA GLN A 278 -23.97 8.66 -36.54
C GLN A 278 -23.41 7.27 -36.82
N GLN A 279 -23.36 6.86 -38.10
CA GLN A 279 -22.83 5.54 -38.47
C GLN A 279 -21.32 5.43 -38.19
N THR A 280 -20.58 6.50 -38.47
CA THR A 280 -19.14 6.59 -38.15
C THR A 280 -18.92 6.52 -36.65
N MET A 281 -19.73 7.26 -35.87
CA MET A 281 -19.62 7.25 -34.41
C MET A 281 -19.89 5.87 -33.81
N ARG A 282 -20.91 5.18 -34.32
CA ARG A 282 -21.22 3.80 -33.91
C ARG A 282 -20.07 2.84 -34.24
N ALA A 283 -19.41 2.99 -35.40
CA ALA A 283 -18.27 2.16 -35.77
C ALA A 283 -17.06 2.41 -34.83
N ILE A 284 -16.78 3.66 -34.47
CA ILE A 284 -15.71 4.02 -33.51
C ILE A 284 -16.03 3.46 -32.13
N ILE A 285 -17.25 3.65 -31.63
CA ILE A 285 -17.69 3.09 -30.33
C ILE A 285 -17.56 1.56 -30.33
N ASN A 286 -17.97 0.88 -31.41
CA ASN A 286 -17.83 -0.56 -31.53
C ASN A 286 -16.36 -0.99 -31.47
N SER A 287 -15.45 -0.25 -32.14
CA SER A 287 -14.00 -0.51 -32.05
C SER A 287 -13.48 -0.39 -30.62
N MET A 288 -13.91 0.63 -29.86
CA MET A 288 -13.59 0.76 -28.43
C MET A 288 -14.11 -0.42 -27.61
N GLU A 289 -15.36 -0.83 -27.81
CA GLU A 289 -15.97 -1.93 -27.06
C GLU A 289 -15.25 -3.25 -27.33
N VAL A 290 -14.85 -3.51 -28.58
CA VAL A 290 -14.04 -4.68 -28.96
C VAL A 290 -12.67 -4.64 -28.26
N GLY A 291 -11.95 -3.51 -28.32
CA GLY A 291 -10.65 -3.36 -27.67
C GLY A 291 -10.72 -3.55 -26.16
N ARG A 292 -11.72 -2.94 -25.51
CA ARG A 292 -11.99 -3.10 -24.08
C ARG A 292 -12.34 -4.55 -23.73
N SER A 293 -13.24 -5.18 -24.48
CA SER A 293 -13.64 -6.57 -24.23
C SER A 293 -12.46 -7.54 -24.31
N SER A 294 -11.56 -7.32 -25.28
CA SER A 294 -10.31 -8.07 -25.43
C SER A 294 -9.41 -7.91 -24.19
N ASP A 295 -9.10 -6.66 -23.80
CA ASP A 295 -8.25 -6.38 -22.63
C ASP A 295 -8.87 -6.90 -21.32
N LYS A 296 -10.20 -6.78 -21.15
CA LYS A 296 -10.94 -7.32 -20.00
C LYS A 296 -10.81 -8.85 -19.90
N THR A 297 -10.84 -9.54 -21.03
CA THR A 297 -10.65 -11.00 -21.09
C THR A 297 -9.23 -11.39 -20.66
N VAL A 298 -8.22 -10.66 -21.14
CA VAL A 298 -6.82 -10.88 -20.75
C VAL A 298 -6.63 -10.65 -19.24
N ILE A 299 -7.13 -9.53 -18.71
CA ILE A 299 -7.06 -9.22 -17.27
C ILE A 299 -7.72 -10.32 -16.44
N ASN A 300 -8.93 -10.74 -16.82
CA ASN A 300 -9.66 -11.80 -16.12
C ASN A 300 -8.90 -13.13 -16.12
N SER A 301 -8.25 -13.48 -17.24
CA SER A 301 -7.41 -14.68 -17.32
C SER A 301 -6.19 -14.57 -16.40
N LYS A 302 -5.45 -13.44 -16.45
CA LYS A 302 -4.26 -13.23 -15.62
C LYS A 302 -4.59 -13.15 -14.12
N MET A 303 -5.76 -12.63 -13.73
CA MET A 303 -6.22 -12.65 -12.33
C MET A 303 -6.35 -14.06 -11.73
N THR A 304 -6.38 -15.12 -12.55
CA THR A 304 -6.37 -16.51 -12.08
C THR A 304 -4.96 -17.01 -11.74
N GLN A 305 -3.91 -16.30 -12.14
CA GLN A 305 -2.51 -16.65 -11.87
C GLN A 305 -2.09 -16.25 -10.44
N SER A 306 -0.94 -16.74 -9.99
CA SER A 306 -0.36 -16.36 -8.71
C SER A 306 0.07 -14.89 -8.68
N THR A 307 0.26 -14.33 -7.50
CA THR A 307 0.76 -12.97 -7.30
C THR A 307 2.22 -12.81 -7.69
N ASP A 308 2.99 -13.91 -7.72
CA ASP A 308 4.35 -13.93 -8.26
C ASP A 308 4.39 -13.83 -9.80
N THR A 309 3.42 -14.47 -10.47
CA THR A 309 3.35 -14.48 -11.95
C THR A 309 2.67 -13.23 -12.49
N TYR A 310 1.67 -12.71 -11.75
CA TYR A 310 0.91 -11.52 -12.11
C TYR A 310 0.84 -10.58 -10.91
N PRO A 311 1.91 -9.81 -10.63
CA PRO A 311 1.95 -8.85 -9.52
C PRO A 311 0.97 -7.68 -9.74
N ILE A 312 0.66 -6.90 -8.71
CA ILE A 312 -0.28 -5.76 -8.89
C ILE A 312 0.28 -4.73 -9.88
N SER A 313 1.59 -4.55 -9.94
CA SER A 313 2.22 -3.59 -10.83
C SER A 313 1.89 -3.89 -12.29
N GLU A 314 1.98 -5.16 -12.68
CA GLU A 314 1.51 -5.63 -13.99
C GLU A 314 -0.01 -5.47 -14.13
N ALA A 315 -0.76 -5.76 -13.07
CA ALA A 315 -2.21 -5.66 -13.10
C ALA A 315 -2.72 -4.23 -13.27
N ILE A 316 -2.09 -3.24 -12.62
CA ILE A 316 -2.38 -1.82 -12.78
C ILE A 316 -2.05 -1.38 -14.20
N SER A 317 -0.90 -1.80 -14.75
CA SER A 317 -0.53 -1.52 -16.14
C SER A 317 -1.56 -2.06 -17.13
N ASP A 318 -2.05 -3.29 -16.92
CA ASP A 318 -3.09 -3.89 -17.75
C ASP A 318 -4.42 -3.11 -17.65
N VAL A 319 -4.81 -2.64 -16.45
CA VAL A 319 -6.02 -1.82 -16.29
C VAL A 319 -5.85 -0.42 -16.91
N GLN A 320 -4.66 0.18 -16.86
CA GLN A 320 -4.37 1.42 -17.59
C GLN A 320 -4.49 1.23 -19.11
N ARG A 321 -3.99 0.10 -19.64
CA ARG A 321 -4.20 -0.26 -21.05
C ARG A 321 -5.69 -0.39 -21.36
N TYR A 322 -6.45 -1.10 -20.52
CA TYR A 322 -7.91 -1.23 -20.65
C TYR A 322 -8.64 0.12 -20.65
N GLN A 323 -8.23 1.06 -19.78
CA GLN A 323 -8.77 2.42 -19.75
C GLN A 323 -8.41 3.19 -21.02
N SER A 324 -7.19 3.05 -21.53
CA SER A 324 -6.73 3.74 -22.75
C SER A 324 -7.56 3.37 -23.99
N ARG A 325 -8.16 2.16 -24.03
CA ARG A 325 -9.07 1.73 -25.11
C ARG A 325 -10.33 2.59 -25.26
N ALA A 326 -10.66 3.44 -24.28
CA ALA A 326 -11.70 4.45 -24.41
C ALA A 326 -11.28 5.68 -25.26
N SER A 327 -10.05 5.70 -25.79
CA SER A 327 -9.53 6.79 -26.62
C SER A 327 -10.05 6.73 -28.05
N LEU A 328 -10.58 7.86 -28.57
CA LEU A 328 -10.99 8.01 -29.97
C LEU A 328 -9.86 7.68 -30.93
N PHE A 329 -8.65 8.14 -30.62
CA PHE A 329 -7.48 7.88 -31.46
C PHE A 329 -7.20 6.38 -31.61
N LEU A 330 -7.13 5.65 -30.50
CA LEU A 330 -6.87 4.22 -30.53
C LEU A 330 -7.99 3.45 -31.21
N ALA A 331 -9.25 3.85 -31.00
CA ALA A 331 -10.39 3.22 -31.64
C ALA A 331 -10.40 3.38 -33.16
N VAL A 332 -10.03 4.57 -33.66
CA VAL A 332 -9.90 4.87 -35.08
C VAL A 332 -8.73 4.09 -35.69
N LEU A 333 -7.59 4.03 -34.99
CA LEU A 333 -6.44 3.24 -35.40
C LEU A 333 -6.78 1.74 -35.47
N ASP A 334 -7.46 1.20 -34.45
CA ASP A 334 -7.91 -0.19 -34.41
C ASP A 334 -8.91 -0.49 -35.54
N LEU A 335 -9.82 0.44 -35.84
CA LEU A 335 -10.77 0.30 -36.94
C LEU A 335 -10.06 0.26 -38.30
N ALA A 336 -9.08 1.17 -38.53
CA ALA A 336 -8.27 1.16 -39.74
C ALA A 336 -7.48 -0.15 -39.89
N ASN A 337 -6.87 -0.64 -38.81
CA ASN A 337 -6.15 -1.90 -38.79
C ASN A 337 -7.06 -3.10 -39.09
N GLN A 338 -8.29 -3.11 -38.57
CA GLN A 338 -9.28 -4.16 -38.88
C GLN A 338 -9.72 -4.12 -40.34
N SER A 339 -9.99 -2.93 -40.89
CA SER A 339 -10.33 -2.78 -42.32
C SER A 339 -9.17 -3.20 -43.23
N GLY A 340 -7.93 -2.87 -42.86
CA GLY A 340 -6.73 -3.32 -43.58
C GLY A 340 -6.58 -4.85 -43.58
N LYS A 341 -6.76 -5.50 -42.42
CA LYS A 341 -6.72 -6.97 -42.31
C LYS A 341 -7.81 -7.65 -43.13
N SER A 342 -9.04 -7.12 -43.11
CA SER A 342 -10.16 -7.64 -43.90
C SER A 342 -9.96 -7.44 -45.41
N ALA A 343 -9.31 -6.35 -45.81
CA ALA A 343 -8.96 -6.12 -47.22
C ALA A 343 -7.88 -7.08 -47.70
N ALA A 344 -6.83 -7.30 -46.88
CA ALA A 344 -5.77 -8.27 -47.19
C ALA A 344 -6.34 -9.69 -47.33
N SER A 345 -7.21 -10.13 -46.41
CA SER A 345 -7.82 -11.45 -46.50
C SER A 345 -8.77 -11.59 -47.71
N LEU A 346 -9.42 -10.51 -48.13
CA LEU A 346 -10.24 -10.52 -49.34
C LEU A 346 -9.38 -10.63 -50.61
N GLU A 347 -8.22 -9.97 -50.63
CA GLU A 347 -7.26 -10.04 -51.74
C GLU A 347 -6.62 -11.43 -51.85
N ASP A 348 -6.26 -12.06 -50.73
CA ASP A 348 -5.80 -13.45 -50.69
C ASP A 348 -6.88 -14.39 -51.26
N ASN A 349 -8.13 -14.23 -50.87
CA ASN A 349 -9.25 -15.03 -51.39
C ASN A 349 -9.51 -14.79 -52.89
N LEU A 350 -9.35 -13.55 -53.38
CA LEU A 350 -9.49 -13.22 -54.81
C LEU A 350 -8.33 -13.78 -55.64
N ASN A 351 -7.10 -13.74 -55.11
CA ASN A 351 -5.94 -14.34 -55.76
C ASN A 351 -6.06 -15.86 -55.80
N ASP A 352 -6.53 -16.50 -54.72
CA ASP A 352 -6.83 -17.93 -54.68
C ASP A 352 -7.94 -18.32 -55.67
N ALA A 353 -8.98 -17.49 -55.79
CA ALA A 353 -10.05 -17.68 -56.78
C ALA A 353 -9.56 -17.49 -58.22
N ALA A 354 -8.70 -16.50 -58.47
CA ALA A 354 -8.11 -16.24 -59.78
C ALA A 354 -7.12 -17.34 -60.19
N ILE A 355 -6.30 -17.85 -59.25
CA ILE A 355 -5.41 -19.00 -59.47
C ILE A 355 -6.23 -20.25 -59.79
N LYS A 356 -7.32 -20.52 -59.03
CA LYS A 356 -8.24 -21.63 -59.33
C LYS A 356 -8.88 -21.51 -60.71
N ALA A 357 -9.32 -20.32 -61.10
CA ALA A 357 -9.91 -20.06 -62.41
C ALA A 357 -8.90 -20.20 -63.56
N ALA A 358 -7.64 -19.81 -63.35
CA ALA A 358 -6.57 -19.99 -64.32
C ALA A 358 -6.19 -21.47 -64.50
N THR A 359 -6.24 -22.27 -63.43
CA THR A 359 -5.97 -23.72 -63.51
C THR A 359 -7.12 -24.54 -64.10
N SER A 360 -8.37 -24.08 -64.02
CA SER A 360 -9.53 -24.78 -64.62
C SER A 360 -9.72 -24.50 -66.12
N GLY A 361 -9.15 -23.41 -66.65
CA GLY A 361 -9.15 -23.08 -68.08
C GLY A 361 -8.09 -23.80 -68.91
N ALA A 362 -7.11 -24.46 -68.28
CA ALA A 362 -6.02 -25.19 -68.97
C ALA A 362 -6.37 -26.66 -69.32
N HIS A 363 -7.60 -27.08 -69.06
CA HIS A 363 -8.10 -28.45 -69.28
C HIS A 363 -9.34 -28.52 -70.19
N GLN A 364 -9.60 -27.50 -71.02
CA GLN A 364 -10.62 -27.57 -72.07
C GLN A 364 -10.00 -27.65 -73.46
#